data_AF-A0A6P7G433-F1
#
_entry.id   AF-A0A6P7G433-F1
#
_cell.length_a   1.000
_cell.length_b   1.000
_cell.length_c   1.000
_cell.angle_alpha   90.00
_cell.angle_beta   90.00
_cell.angle_gamma   90.00
#
_symmetry.space_group_name_H-M   'P 1'
#
loop_
_entity.id
_entity.type
_entity.pdbx_description
1 polymer ?
#
loop_
_entity_poly.entity_id
_entity_poly.type
_entity_poly.pdbx_seq_one_letter_code
_entity_poly.pdbx_strand_id
1 'polypeptide(L)'
;MPDIQPMIVGIFHGNNKPLDIKEFLEPFVEDVKRLQSNGLCVNGHMIHIKIRCFICDSPARAFIKGVVNFNGINGCLKCTTEGEYSYLSRTVVFPDIKCPLRTDAKFRSKHYGKHHKGHESPILKIFEVDMVQDFIVADELHLLELGVMKRCLTGWKDGSMGFSKPERYVIKVNDKKLAKKIDINIVKIE
;
A
#
# COMPACT_ATOMS: atom_id res chain seq x y z
N MET A 1 14.65 13.32 9.79
CA MET A 1 13.98 13.54 11.09
C MET A 1 13.37 12.22 11.54
N PRO A 2 14.19 11.28 12.05
CA PRO A 2 13.69 10.01 12.59
C PRO A 2 13.07 10.14 13.99
N ASP A 3 13.32 11.24 14.71
CA ASP A 3 12.98 11.36 16.15
C ASP A 3 11.63 12.05 16.46
N ILE A 4 10.86 12.43 15.44
CA ILE A 4 9.53 13.04 15.66
C ILE A 4 8.48 11.95 15.59
N GLN A 5 7.73 11.80 16.69
CA GLN A 5 6.62 10.86 16.75
C GLN A 5 5.50 11.31 15.80
N PRO A 6 4.86 10.37 15.08
CA PRO A 6 3.68 10.66 14.29
C PRO A 6 2.59 11.31 15.16
N MET A 7 2.03 12.42 14.67
CA MET A 7 0.89 13.07 15.31
C MET A 7 -0.40 12.65 14.61
N ILE A 8 -1.42 12.32 15.40
CA ILE A 8 -2.75 12.05 14.87
C ILE A 8 -3.42 13.38 14.50
N VAL A 9 -3.75 13.54 13.23
CA VAL A 9 -4.42 14.75 12.70
C VAL A 9 -5.88 14.51 12.30
N GLY A 10 -6.32 13.26 12.28
CA GLY A 10 -7.68 12.88 11.93
C GLY A 10 -7.96 11.42 12.22
N ILE A 11 -9.19 11.12 12.62
CA ILE A 11 -9.68 9.76 12.88
C ILE A 11 -11.03 9.63 12.19
N PHE A 12 -11.21 8.54 11.45
CA PHE A 12 -12.51 8.13 10.96
C PHE A 12 -13.02 6.95 11.79
N HIS A 13 -14.30 6.98 12.15
CA HIS A 13 -14.97 5.89 12.82
C HIS A 13 -16.30 5.56 12.13
N GLY A 14 -16.49 4.29 11.79
CA GLY A 14 -17.70 3.77 11.18
C GLY A 14 -17.61 2.25 10.97
N ASN A 15 -18.75 1.62 10.74
CA ASN A 15 -18.83 0.17 10.51
C ASN A 15 -18.19 -0.26 9.18
N ASN A 16 -18.06 0.68 8.24
CA ASN A 16 -17.48 0.47 6.91
C ASN A 16 -16.54 1.63 6.58
N LYS A 17 -15.78 1.49 5.49
CA LYS A 17 -15.03 2.62 4.90
C LYS A 17 -15.96 3.81 4.64
N PRO A 18 -15.46 5.06 4.67
CA PRO A 18 -16.26 6.23 4.28
C PRO A 18 -16.93 5.98 2.94
N LEU A 19 -18.26 6.16 2.89
CA LEU A 19 -19.02 6.00 1.65
C LEU A 19 -18.59 7.05 0.62
N ASP A 20 -18.37 8.28 1.10
CA ASP A 20 -17.73 9.34 0.34
C ASP A 20 -16.36 9.65 0.94
N ILE A 21 -15.33 9.52 0.11
CA ILE A 21 -13.96 9.87 0.51
C ILE A 21 -13.77 11.37 0.71
N LYS A 22 -14.63 12.19 0.09
CA LYS A 22 -14.62 13.64 0.25
C LYS A 22 -14.94 14.02 1.69
N GLU A 23 -15.95 13.42 2.30
CA GLU A 23 -16.30 13.71 3.70
C GLU A 23 -15.12 13.49 4.65
N PHE A 24 -14.25 12.51 4.35
CA PHE A 24 -13.08 12.23 5.16
C PHE A 24 -11.86 13.11 4.84
N LEU A 25 -11.54 13.31 3.56
CA LEU A 25 -10.28 13.98 3.16
C LEU A 25 -10.41 15.48 2.86
N GLU A 26 -11.61 15.98 2.57
CA GLU A 26 -11.81 17.39 2.23
C GLU A 26 -11.36 18.35 3.35
N PRO A 27 -11.65 18.11 4.64
CA PRO A 27 -11.16 18.97 5.71
C PRO A 27 -9.63 19.06 5.75
N PHE A 28 -8.95 17.92 5.60
CA PHE A 28 -7.49 17.86 5.53
C PHE A 28 -6.94 18.64 4.33
N VAL A 29 -7.57 18.50 3.16
CA VAL A 29 -7.15 19.18 1.93
C VAL A 29 -7.28 20.70 2.06
N GLU A 30 -8.38 21.20 2.64
CA GLU A 30 -8.56 22.64 2.84
C GLU A 30 -7.58 23.21 3.87
N ASP A 31 -7.27 22.47 4.94
CA ASP A 31 -6.23 22.89 5.89
C ASP A 31 -4.85 22.98 5.24
N VAL A 32 -4.47 21.99 4.43
CA VAL A 32 -3.19 22.00 3.72
C VAL A 32 -3.12 23.17 2.74
N LYS A 33 -4.18 23.40 1.96
CA LYS A 33 -4.23 24.54 1.02
C LYS A 33 -4.06 25.87 1.75
N ARG A 34 -4.76 26.05 2.87
CA ARG A 34 -4.64 27.24 3.71
C ARG A 34 -3.21 27.42 4.23
N LEU A 35 -2.56 26.36 4.71
CA LEU A 35 -1.19 26.39 5.20
C LEU A 35 -0.17 26.65 4.08
N GLN A 36 -0.41 26.12 2.87
CA GLN A 36 0.44 26.37 1.71
C GLN A 36 0.32 27.83 1.22
N SER A 37 -0.89 28.37 1.16
CA SER A 37 -1.13 29.75 0.71
C SER A 37 -0.67 30.81 1.71
N ASN A 38 -0.92 30.59 3.00
CA ASN A 38 -0.68 31.62 4.03
C ASN A 38 0.65 31.42 4.78
N GLY A 39 1.24 30.22 4.71
CA GLY A 39 2.31 29.82 5.61
C GLY A 39 1.82 29.61 7.04
N LEU A 40 2.77 29.30 7.93
CA LEU A 40 2.57 29.15 9.37
C LEU A 40 3.50 30.13 10.10
N CYS A 41 2.94 31.09 10.83
CA CYS A 41 3.73 32.04 11.61
C CYS A 41 4.05 31.46 13.00
N VAL A 42 5.34 31.26 13.29
CA VAL A 42 5.83 30.76 14.59
C VAL A 42 6.90 31.72 15.10
N ASN A 43 6.66 32.32 16.27
CA ASN A 43 7.59 33.30 16.88
C ASN A 43 8.01 34.42 15.91
N GLY A 44 7.06 34.94 15.12
CA GLY A 44 7.31 35.99 14.13
C GLY A 44 7.98 35.52 12.82
N HIS A 45 8.30 34.23 12.69
CA HIS A 45 8.90 33.66 11.48
C HIS A 45 7.83 32.96 10.65
N MET A 46 7.79 33.29 9.35
CA MET A 46 6.88 32.65 8.40
C MET A 46 7.48 31.33 7.89
N ILE A 47 6.77 30.23 8.07
CA ILE A 47 7.18 28.89 7.63
C ILE A 47 6.28 28.43 6.49
N HIS A 48 6.87 28.10 5.34
CA HIS A 48 6.13 27.49 4.23
C HIS A 48 6.00 25.98 4.45
N ILE A 49 4.77 25.49 4.33
CA ILE A 49 4.45 24.08 4.52
C ILE A 49 4.33 23.40 3.16
N LYS A 50 4.94 22.22 3.00
CA LYS A 50 4.78 21.37 1.82
C LYS A 50 4.57 19.92 2.26
N ILE A 51 3.65 19.22 1.61
CA ILE A 51 3.51 17.77 1.76
C ILE A 51 4.71 17.09 1.10
N ARG A 52 5.44 16.28 1.87
CA ARG A 52 6.57 15.49 1.35
C ARG A 52 6.11 14.23 0.64
N CYS A 53 5.21 13.47 1.25
CA CYS A 53 4.73 12.20 0.72
C CYS A 53 3.51 11.67 1.47
N PHE A 54 2.79 10.75 0.84
CA PHE A 54 1.75 9.92 1.44
C PHE A 54 2.29 8.51 1.68
N ILE A 55 2.24 8.07 2.94
CA ILE A 55 2.60 6.72 3.37
C ILE A 55 1.32 6.04 3.85
N CYS A 56 0.98 4.94 3.21
CA CYS A 56 -0.23 4.16 3.48
C CYS A 56 -0.06 2.75 2.93
N ASP A 57 -0.79 1.79 3.46
CA ASP A 57 -0.86 0.44 2.92
C ASP A 57 -1.50 0.44 1.52
N SER A 58 -1.37 -0.67 0.78
CA SER A 58 -1.84 -0.73 -0.61
C SER A 58 -3.35 -0.48 -0.78
N PRO A 59 -4.26 -1.05 0.06
CA PRO A 59 -5.69 -0.75 -0.01
C PRO A 59 -6.04 0.72 0.28
N ALA A 60 -5.48 1.34 1.32
CA ALA A 60 -5.76 2.74 1.64
C ALA A 60 -5.19 3.65 0.54
N ARG A 61 -4.01 3.35 0.02
CA ARG A 61 -3.40 4.09 -1.10
C ARG A 61 -4.28 4.12 -2.33
N ALA A 62 -4.82 2.97 -2.73
CA ALA A 62 -5.73 2.90 -3.88
C ALA A 62 -7.04 3.66 -3.62
N PHE A 63 -7.54 3.58 -2.38
CA PHE A 63 -8.75 4.28 -1.96
C PHE A 63 -8.59 5.80 -2.03
N ILE A 64 -7.57 6.36 -1.37
CA ILE A 64 -7.31 7.82 -1.33
C ILE A 64 -6.95 8.39 -2.69
N LYS A 65 -6.35 7.61 -3.60
CA LYS A 65 -6.05 8.04 -4.96
C LYS A 65 -7.24 7.94 -5.92
N GLY A 66 -8.29 7.19 -5.57
CA GLY A 66 -9.40 6.91 -6.49
C GLY A 66 -9.01 6.02 -7.66
N VAL A 67 -8.23 4.96 -7.40
CA VAL A 67 -7.71 4.05 -8.44
C VAL A 67 -8.03 2.59 -8.17
N VAL A 68 -7.81 1.76 -9.18
CA VAL A 68 -7.88 0.30 -9.07
C VAL A 68 -6.92 -0.20 -8.01
N ASN A 69 -7.34 -1.22 -7.27
CA ASN A 69 -6.55 -1.80 -6.19
C ASN A 69 -5.30 -2.51 -6.76
N PHE A 70 -4.26 -2.69 -5.95
CA PHE A 70 -2.98 -3.28 -6.36
C PHE A 70 -3.09 -4.70 -6.96
N ASN A 71 -4.19 -5.41 -6.66
CA ASN A 71 -4.50 -6.74 -7.15
C ASN A 71 -5.43 -6.77 -8.39
N GLY A 72 -5.74 -5.61 -8.98
CA GLY A 72 -6.53 -5.53 -10.21
C GLY A 72 -5.65 -5.48 -11.46
N ILE A 73 -6.25 -5.78 -12.62
CA ILE A 73 -5.58 -5.76 -13.94
C ILE A 73 -4.88 -4.41 -14.19
N ASN A 74 -5.55 -3.29 -13.90
CA ASN A 74 -4.96 -1.95 -14.05
C ASN A 74 -4.39 -1.41 -12.73
N GLY A 75 -3.92 -2.29 -11.85
CA GLY A 75 -3.60 -1.98 -10.45
C GLY A 75 -2.24 -1.33 -10.22
N CYS A 76 -1.32 -1.35 -11.20
CA CYS A 76 0.01 -0.77 -11.00
C CYS A 76 -0.06 0.76 -10.87
N LEU A 77 0.49 1.28 -9.77
CA LEU A 77 0.49 2.70 -9.43
C LEU A 77 1.65 3.48 -10.07
N LYS A 78 2.69 2.79 -10.55
CA LYS A 78 3.94 3.41 -11.02
C LYS A 78 4.16 3.31 -12.53
N CYS A 79 3.61 2.29 -13.20
CA CYS A 79 3.72 2.13 -14.65
C CYS A 79 2.41 1.64 -15.28
N THR A 80 2.36 1.62 -16.60
CA THR A 80 1.17 1.28 -17.39
C THR A 80 0.98 -0.22 -17.63
N THR A 81 1.71 -1.09 -16.92
CA THR A 81 1.57 -2.54 -17.06
C THR A 81 0.13 -2.98 -16.78
N GLU A 82 -0.37 -3.92 -17.58
CA GLU A 82 -1.65 -4.58 -17.36
C GLU A 82 -1.39 -5.96 -16.76
N GLY A 83 -2.10 -6.27 -15.68
CA GLY A 83 -1.97 -7.53 -15.00
C GLY A 83 -2.80 -8.63 -15.67
N GLU A 84 -2.29 -9.84 -15.64
CA GLU A 84 -2.94 -11.04 -16.14
C GLU A 84 -3.44 -11.89 -14.98
N TYR A 85 -4.65 -12.45 -15.10
CA TYR A 85 -5.15 -13.36 -14.07
C TYR A 85 -4.55 -14.76 -14.26
N SER A 86 -3.78 -15.22 -13.28
CA SER A 86 -3.28 -16.60 -13.25
C SER A 86 -4.28 -17.51 -12.56
N TYR A 87 -4.84 -18.47 -13.30
CA TYR A 87 -5.73 -19.51 -12.75
C TYR A 87 -5.00 -20.47 -11.81
N LEU A 88 -3.68 -20.64 -11.99
CA LEU A 88 -2.85 -21.50 -11.15
C LEU A 88 -2.72 -20.93 -9.74
N SER A 89 -2.30 -19.67 -9.62
CA SER A 89 -2.11 -19.02 -8.33
C SER A 89 -3.36 -18.30 -7.81
N ARG A 90 -4.41 -18.18 -8.64
CA ARG A 90 -5.64 -17.41 -8.37
C ARG A 90 -5.37 -15.95 -8.02
N THR A 91 -4.38 -15.36 -8.68
CA THR A 91 -3.94 -13.97 -8.45
C THR A 91 -3.74 -13.24 -9.77
N VAL A 92 -3.88 -11.93 -9.75
CA VAL A 92 -3.36 -11.08 -10.82
C VAL A 92 -1.84 -10.99 -10.70
N VAL A 93 -1.13 -11.19 -11.80
CA VAL A 93 0.32 -11.07 -11.92
C VAL A 93 0.66 -10.00 -12.96
N PHE A 94 1.80 -9.35 -12.82
CA PHE A 94 2.27 -8.32 -13.76
C PHE A 94 3.53 -8.83 -14.46
N PRO A 95 3.39 -9.59 -15.57
CA PRO A 95 4.53 -10.23 -16.22
C PRO A 95 5.39 -9.25 -17.00
N ASP A 96 4.79 -8.17 -17.53
CA ASP A 96 5.51 -7.14 -18.27
C ASP A 96 6.09 -6.08 -17.33
N ILE A 97 7.42 -5.96 -17.37
CA ILE A 97 8.22 -4.99 -16.62
C ILE A 97 8.70 -3.82 -17.49
N LYS A 98 8.54 -3.89 -18.82
CA LYS A 98 8.99 -2.86 -19.77
C LYS A 98 7.82 -1.98 -20.22
N CYS A 99 7.19 -1.32 -19.24
CA CYS A 99 6.05 -0.44 -19.51
C CYS A 99 6.38 1.03 -19.22
N PRO A 100 5.78 1.98 -19.96
CA PRO A 100 5.87 3.41 -19.65
C PRO A 100 5.52 3.72 -18.19
N LEU A 101 6.29 4.62 -17.58
CA LEU A 101 6.00 5.12 -16.23
C LEU A 101 4.77 6.02 -16.23
N ARG A 102 4.06 6.00 -15.10
CA ARG A 102 2.98 6.96 -14.86
C ARG A 102 3.57 8.33 -14.51
N THR A 103 2.86 9.38 -14.88
CA THR A 103 3.23 10.78 -14.62
C THR A 103 2.04 11.50 -14.02
N ASP A 104 2.28 12.46 -13.13
CA ASP A 104 1.24 13.30 -12.54
C ASP A 104 0.36 13.99 -13.59
N ALA A 105 0.97 14.62 -14.61
CA ALA A 105 0.24 15.32 -15.68
C ALA A 105 -0.81 14.42 -16.37
N LYS A 106 -0.41 13.21 -16.77
CA LYS A 106 -1.32 12.22 -17.38
C LYS A 106 -2.34 11.65 -16.38
N PHE A 107 -1.99 11.58 -15.10
CA PHE A 107 -2.93 11.19 -14.05
C PHE A 107 -4.04 12.23 -13.90
N ARG A 108 -3.67 13.51 -13.80
CA ARG A 108 -4.58 14.65 -13.65
C ARG A 108 -5.49 14.83 -14.87
N SER A 109 -4.97 14.58 -16.08
CA SER A 109 -5.78 14.61 -17.32
C SER A 109 -6.65 13.36 -17.51
N LYS A 110 -6.69 12.44 -16.54
CA LYS A 110 -7.44 11.16 -16.58
C LYS A 110 -7.08 10.29 -17.78
N HIS A 111 -5.84 10.39 -18.27
CA HIS A 111 -5.35 9.62 -19.41
C HIS A 111 -5.33 8.11 -19.15
N TYR A 112 -5.23 7.69 -17.89
CA TYR A 112 -5.12 6.26 -17.54
C TYR A 112 -6.45 5.51 -17.42
N GLY A 113 -7.54 5.99 -18.03
CA GLY A 113 -8.80 5.23 -18.23
C GLY A 113 -9.16 4.24 -17.11
N LYS A 114 -9.05 2.93 -17.39
CA LYS A 114 -9.38 1.81 -16.49
C LYS A 114 -8.61 1.79 -15.17
N HIS A 115 -7.50 2.53 -15.04
CA HIS A 115 -6.77 2.69 -13.78
C HIS A 115 -7.54 3.54 -12.78
N HIS A 116 -8.29 4.54 -13.25
CA HIS A 116 -9.09 5.42 -12.41
C HIS A 116 -10.41 4.73 -12.05
N LYS A 117 -10.86 4.94 -10.81
CA LYS A 117 -12.23 4.58 -10.38
C LYS A 117 -13.17 5.75 -10.61
N GLY A 118 -14.47 5.50 -10.41
CA GLY A 118 -15.52 6.50 -10.61
C GLY A 118 -15.48 7.68 -9.64
N HIS A 119 -14.79 7.57 -8.50
CA HIS A 119 -14.67 8.65 -7.53
C HIS A 119 -13.34 9.41 -7.68
N GLU A 120 -13.41 10.73 -7.62
CA GLU A 120 -12.25 11.61 -7.71
C GLU A 120 -11.64 11.86 -6.33
N SER A 121 -10.31 11.82 -6.24
CA SER A 121 -9.58 12.08 -5.00
C SER A 121 -9.56 13.57 -4.66
N PRO A 122 -9.97 13.97 -3.43
CA PRO A 122 -9.80 15.34 -2.95
C PRO A 122 -8.35 15.84 -3.00
N ILE A 123 -7.38 14.94 -2.89
CA ILE A 123 -5.93 15.26 -2.90
C ILE A 123 -5.53 15.93 -4.21
N LEU A 124 -6.26 15.72 -5.31
CA LEU A 124 -6.02 16.41 -6.59
C LEU A 124 -6.09 17.94 -6.48
N LYS A 125 -6.80 18.48 -5.49
CA LYS A 125 -6.90 19.93 -5.23
C LYS A 125 -5.60 20.53 -4.66
N ILE A 126 -4.66 19.69 -4.22
CA ILE A 126 -3.33 20.09 -3.77
C ILE A 126 -2.38 19.98 -4.97
N PHE A 127 -2.10 21.11 -5.63
CA PHE A 127 -1.32 21.14 -6.88
C PHE A 127 0.16 20.78 -6.70
N GLU A 128 0.72 20.99 -5.51
CA GLU A 128 2.13 20.68 -5.22
C GLU A 128 2.39 19.18 -4.95
N VAL A 129 1.34 18.36 -4.90
CA VAL A 129 1.44 16.91 -4.71
C VAL A 129 1.46 16.21 -6.07
N ASP A 130 2.50 15.42 -6.30
CA ASP A 130 2.58 14.52 -7.45
C ASP A 130 1.76 13.25 -7.17
N MET A 131 0.70 13.05 -7.95
CA MET A 131 -0.20 11.91 -7.82
C MET A 131 0.43 10.57 -8.22
N VAL A 132 1.71 10.50 -8.55
CA VAL A 132 2.46 9.27 -8.80
C VAL A 132 3.64 9.15 -7.85
N GLN A 133 4.53 10.14 -7.78
CA GLN A 133 5.80 10.08 -7.06
C GLN A 133 5.65 10.24 -5.55
N ASP A 134 4.81 11.17 -5.09
CA ASP A 134 4.67 11.46 -3.66
C ASP A 134 3.88 10.38 -2.91
N PHE A 135 3.24 9.45 -3.63
CA PHE A 135 2.66 8.25 -3.06
C PHE A 135 3.72 7.13 -3.03
N ILE A 136 4.22 6.83 -1.83
CA ILE A 136 5.24 5.81 -1.62
C ILE A 136 4.61 4.44 -1.77
N VAL A 137 5.18 3.61 -2.65
CA VAL A 137 4.69 2.25 -2.92
C VAL A 137 5.53 1.19 -2.20
N ALA A 138 6.82 1.47 -2.01
CA ALA A 138 7.76 0.60 -1.32
C ALA A 138 7.62 0.76 0.20
N ASP A 139 6.94 -0.19 0.83
CA ASP A 139 6.87 -0.32 2.28
C ASP A 139 7.35 -1.72 2.66
N GLU A 140 8.48 -1.79 3.36
CA GLU A 140 9.18 -3.02 3.70
C GLU A 140 8.29 -3.97 4.51
N LEU A 141 7.54 -3.45 5.49
CA LEU A 141 6.65 -4.23 6.32
C LEU A 141 5.59 -4.94 5.46
N HIS A 142 4.91 -4.23 4.57
CA HIS A 142 3.81 -4.80 3.80
C HIS A 142 4.27 -5.59 2.56
N LEU A 143 5.39 -5.23 1.94
CA LEU A 143 5.89 -5.89 0.73
C LEU A 143 6.80 -7.07 1.05
N LEU A 144 7.77 -6.90 1.94
CA LEU A 144 8.78 -7.91 2.24
C LEU A 144 8.30 -8.81 3.37
N GLU A 145 8.03 -8.24 4.55
CA GLU A 145 7.73 -9.05 5.75
C GLU A 145 6.35 -9.73 5.65
N LEU A 146 5.28 -8.93 5.63
CA LEU A 146 3.91 -9.43 5.57
C LEU A 146 3.52 -9.94 4.18
N GLY A 147 4.24 -9.51 3.14
CA GLY A 147 4.03 -9.94 1.77
C GLY A 147 4.77 -11.23 1.45
N VAL A 148 6.05 -11.12 1.10
CA VAL A 148 6.87 -12.25 0.64
C VAL A 148 7.17 -13.23 1.78
N MET A 149 7.74 -12.75 2.90
CA MET A 149 8.24 -13.63 3.96
C MET A 149 7.11 -14.42 4.61
N LYS A 150 5.98 -13.79 4.91
CA LYS A 150 4.79 -14.48 5.42
C LYS A 150 4.31 -15.57 4.47
N ARG A 151 4.29 -15.31 3.15
CA ARG A 151 3.89 -16.29 2.14
C ARG A 151 4.89 -17.45 2.10
N CYS A 152 6.19 -17.18 2.15
CA CYS A 152 7.21 -18.21 2.17
C CYS A 152 7.10 -19.09 3.42
N LEU A 153 7.01 -18.49 4.61
CA LEU A 153 6.87 -19.21 5.88
C LEU A 153 5.61 -20.08 5.91
N THR A 154 4.47 -19.53 5.47
CA THR A 154 3.22 -20.29 5.37
C THR A 154 3.36 -21.43 4.37
N GLY A 155 3.96 -21.14 3.22
CA GLY A 155 4.21 -22.10 2.16
C GLY A 155 5.07 -23.28 2.58
N TRP A 156 6.17 -23.03 3.30
CA TRP A 156 7.05 -24.07 3.83
C TRP A 156 6.40 -24.86 4.96
N LYS A 157 5.72 -24.17 5.89
CA LYS A 157 5.01 -24.81 7.00
C LYS A 157 3.89 -25.74 6.49
N ASP A 158 3.17 -25.33 5.45
CA ASP A 158 2.04 -26.08 4.90
C ASP A 158 2.47 -27.06 3.78
N GLY A 159 3.77 -27.10 3.42
CA GLY A 159 4.28 -27.94 2.33
C GLY A 159 3.74 -27.56 0.94
N SER A 160 3.29 -26.32 0.76
CA SER A 160 2.67 -25.83 -0.48
C SER A 160 3.64 -25.09 -1.41
N MET A 161 4.86 -24.79 -0.96
CA MET A 161 5.95 -24.33 -1.83
C MET A 161 6.89 -25.48 -2.16
N GLY A 162 6.78 -26.02 -3.38
CA GLY A 162 7.88 -26.75 -4.02
C GLY A 162 7.81 -28.28 -4.07
N PHE A 163 6.85 -28.97 -3.44
CA PHE A 163 6.72 -30.42 -3.57
C PHE A 163 5.25 -30.84 -3.63
N SER A 164 4.92 -31.79 -4.52
CA SER A 164 3.68 -32.56 -4.49
C SER A 164 3.44 -32.97 -3.04
N LYS A 165 2.27 -32.63 -2.46
CA LYS A 165 1.93 -32.93 -1.06
C LYS A 165 2.49 -34.31 -0.66
N PRO A 166 3.53 -34.40 0.17
CA PRO A 166 3.75 -35.64 0.89
C PRO A 166 2.54 -35.79 1.81
N GLU A 167 2.09 -37.03 2.00
CA GLU A 167 0.96 -37.33 2.88
C GLU A 167 1.05 -36.53 4.18
N ARG A 168 -0.07 -35.90 4.56
CA ARG A 168 -0.19 -34.97 5.69
C ARG A 168 0.53 -35.51 6.93
N TYR A 169 1.73 -35.00 7.23
CA TYR A 169 2.22 -35.01 8.60
C TYR A 169 1.55 -33.86 9.36
N VAL A 170 0.51 -34.20 10.10
CA VAL A 170 -0.16 -33.28 11.02
C VAL A 170 0.77 -33.06 12.22
N ILE A 171 1.49 -31.94 12.25
CA ILE A 171 2.18 -31.51 13.47
C ILE A 171 1.10 -31.02 14.44
N LYS A 172 0.66 -31.90 15.35
CA LYS A 172 -0.16 -31.50 16.49
C LYS A 172 0.73 -30.76 17.48
N VAL A 173 0.70 -29.43 17.45
CA VAL A 173 1.26 -28.62 18.53
C VAL A 173 0.27 -28.69 19.70
N ASN A 174 0.51 -29.63 20.62
CA ASN A 174 -0.19 -29.64 21.89
C ASN A 174 0.49 -28.68 22.86
N ASP A 175 -0.36 -27.79 23.36
CA ASP A 175 -0.30 -27.06 24.60
C ASP A 175 0.30 -25.65 24.70
N LYS A 176 -0.51 -24.87 25.41
CA LYS A 176 -0.39 -23.45 25.73
C LYS A 176 0.67 -23.27 26.80
N LYS A 177 1.93 -23.00 26.43
CA LYS A 177 2.92 -22.18 27.17
C LYS A 177 4.31 -22.43 26.57
N LEU A 178 5.16 -21.41 26.68
CA LEU A 178 6.57 -21.34 26.28
C LEU A 178 6.84 -20.97 24.82
N ALA A 179 6.90 -19.66 24.61
CA ALA A 179 8.01 -19.06 23.91
C ALA A 179 9.36 -19.58 24.46
N LYS A 180 10.33 -19.77 23.55
CA LYS A 180 11.76 -20.09 23.72
C LYS A 180 12.15 -21.52 23.27
N LYS A 181 13.12 -21.53 22.34
CA LYS A 181 13.77 -22.62 21.60
C LYS A 181 12.98 -23.22 20.44
N ILE A 182 13.28 -22.67 19.26
CA ILE A 182 13.17 -23.40 18.00
C ILE A 182 14.50 -24.14 17.86
N ASP A 183 14.56 -25.42 18.21
CA ASP A 183 15.67 -26.30 17.82
C ASP A 183 15.33 -26.86 16.44
N ILE A 184 15.99 -26.32 15.40
CA ILE A 184 15.90 -26.81 14.03
C ILE A 184 16.90 -27.95 13.88
N ASN A 185 16.44 -29.19 14.05
CA ASN A 185 17.24 -30.35 13.65
C ASN A 185 17.15 -30.50 12.13
N ILE A 186 18.17 -30.01 11.43
CA ILE A 186 18.39 -30.30 10.01
C ILE A 186 18.87 -31.75 9.93
N VAL A 187 17.97 -32.66 9.53
CA VAL A 187 18.34 -34.03 9.19
C VAL A 187 19.00 -34.00 7.82
N LYS A 188 20.31 -34.31 7.80
CA LYS A 188 21.09 -34.55 6.59
C LYS A 188 20.64 -35.88 5.99
N ILE A 189 20.16 -35.87 4.74
CA ILE A 189 19.84 -37.09 3.99
C ILE A 189 21.02 -37.32 3.04
N GLU A 190 21.59 -38.54 3.08
CA GLU A 190 22.61 -39.03 2.14
C GLU A 190 22.06 -39.12 0.71
#